data_AF-A0A7C5I9V2-F1
#
_entry.id   AF-A0A7C5I9V2-F1
#
_cell.length_a   1.000
_cell.length_b   1.000
_cell.length_c   1.000
_cell.angle_alpha   90.00
_cell.angle_beta   90.00
_cell.angle_gamma   90.00
#
_symmetry.space_group_name_H-M   'P 1'
#
loop_
_entity.id
_entity.type
_entity.pdbx_description
1 polymer ?
#
loop_
_entity_poly.entity_id
_entity_poly.type
_entity_poly.pdbx_seq_one_letter_code
_entity_poly.pdbx_strand_id
1 'polypeptide(L)' 'DAVRAVRLAEALLAKGVYVVAFSYPVVPQGKARIRVQISAAHSREDLEFAMTKFAEAKSELGL' A
#
# COMPACT_ATOMS: atom_id res chain seq x y z
N ASP A 1 -3.27 9.13 -8.62
CA ASP A 1 -3.22 8.55 -9.99
C ASP A 1 -2.49 7.20 -9.95
N ALA A 2 -2.43 6.48 -11.08
CA ALA A 2 -1.85 5.14 -11.16
C ALA A 2 -0.36 5.11 -10.78
N VAL A 3 0.41 6.14 -11.16
CA VAL A 3 1.84 6.22 -10.87
C VAL A 3 2.07 6.35 -9.37
N ARG A 4 1.31 7.22 -8.69
CA ARG A 4 1.36 7.35 -7.23
C ARG A 4 1.03 6.05 -6.50
N ALA A 5 0.02 5.32 -6.98
CA ALA A 5 -0.37 4.05 -6.36
C ALA A 5 0.73 2.98 -6.50
N VAL A 6 1.36 2.87 -7.68
CA VAL A 6 2.48 1.94 -7.91
C VAL A 6 3.69 2.29 -7.06
N ARG A 7 4.08 3.57 -7.02
CA ARG A 7 5.23 4.02 -6.20
C ARG A 7 5.03 3.73 -4.72
N LEU A 8 3.81 3.93 -4.20
CA LEU A 8 3.50 3.60 -2.82
C LEU A 8 3.57 2.08 -2.57
N ALA A 9 3.11 1.25 -3.51
CA ALA A 9 3.24 -0.20 -3.39
C ALA A 9 4.70 -0.67 -3.42
N GLU A 10 5.55 -0.10 -4.29
CA GLU A 10 6.98 -0.40 -4.35
C GLU A 10 7.70 0.02 -3.05
N ALA A 11 7.41 1.21 -2.52
CA ALA A 11 7.99 1.69 -1.27
C ALA A 11 7.61 0.80 -0.07
N LEU A 12 6.35 0.35 -0.01
CA LEU A 12 5.89 -0.57 1.02
C LEU A 12 6.53 -1.95 0.89
N LEU A 13 6.69 -2.44 -0.34
CA LEU A 13 7.37 -3.71 -0.59
C LEU A 13 8.82 -3.67 -0.13
N ALA A 14 9.55 -2.59 -0.41
CA ALA A 14 10.92 -2.38 0.07
C ALA A 14 11.01 -2.35 1.61
N LYS A 15 9.94 -1.93 2.29
CA LYS A 15 9.81 -1.91 3.75
C LYS A 15 9.27 -3.23 4.33
N GLY A 16 9.10 -4.27 3.52
CA GLY A 16 8.64 -5.60 3.94
C GLY A 16 7.12 -5.78 3.97
N VAL A 17 6.35 -4.83 3.43
CA VAL A 17 4.88 -4.89 3.39
C VAL A 17 4.42 -5.08 1.95
N TYR A 18 3.99 -6.29 1.61
CA TYR A 18 3.51 -6.60 0.27
C TYR A 18 2.06 -6.11 0.07
N VAL A 19 1.87 -5.20 -0.87
CA VAL A 19 0.56 -4.65 -1.24
C VAL A 19 0.45 -4.51 -2.76
N VAL A 20 -0.78 -4.52 -3.25
CA VAL A 20 -1.06 -4.42 -4.69
C VAL A 20 -1.79 -3.12 -4.99
N ALA A 21 -1.25 -2.35 -5.94
CA ALA A 21 -1.91 -1.20 -6.51
C ALA A 21 -2.88 -1.63 -7.63
N PHE A 22 -4.11 -1.16 -7.56
CA PHE A 22 -5.09 -1.30 -8.63
C PHE A 22 -5.19 0.00 -9.43
N SER A 23 -5.09 -0.13 -10.74
CA SER A 23 -5.24 0.94 -11.72
C SER A 23 -6.17 0.49 -12.85
N TYR A 24 -6.44 1.38 -13.82
CA TYR A 24 -7.20 1.04 -15.02
C TYR A 24 -6.52 -0.12 -15.77
N PRO A 25 -7.28 -1.11 -16.30
CA PRO A 25 -8.74 -1.19 -16.44
C PRO A 25 -9.49 -1.77 -15.22
N VAL A 26 -8.79 -2.22 -14.18
CA VAL A 26 -9.39 -2.88 -13.01
C VAL A 26 -10.20 -1.90 -12.15
N VAL A 27 -9.81 -0.61 -12.16
CA VAL A 27 -10.56 0.49 -11.54
C VAL A 27 -10.72 1.65 -12.52
N PRO A 28 -11.77 2.48 -12.41
CA PRO A 28 -11.94 3.63 -13.28
C PRO A 28 -10.72 4.56 -13.30
N GLN A 29 -10.48 5.21 -14.44
CA GLN A 29 -9.38 6.16 -14.58
C GLN A 29 -9.44 7.25 -13.49
N GLY A 30 -8.27 7.66 -12.99
CA GLY A 30 -8.15 8.62 -11.89
C GLY A 30 -8.44 8.04 -10.49
N LYS A 31 -9.04 6.85 -10.38
CA LYS A 31 -9.41 6.21 -9.09
C LYS A 31 -8.48 5.06 -8.69
N ALA A 32 -7.20 5.16 -9.05
CA ALA A 32 -6.20 4.18 -8.62
C ALA A 32 -6.11 4.11 -7.10
N ARG A 33 -5.99 2.90 -6.54
CA ARG A 33 -6.04 2.64 -5.09
C ARG A 33 -5.20 1.44 -4.72
N ILE A 34 -4.74 1.39 -3.48
CA ILE A 34 -4.10 0.19 -2.91
C ILE A 34 -5.17 -0.63 -2.19
N ARG A 35 -5.11 -1.96 -2.34
CA ARG A 35 -5.92 -2.89 -1.55
C ARG A 35 -5.02 -3.70 -0.63
N VAL A 36 -5.40 -3.77 0.63
CA VAL A 36 -4.78 -4.64 1.63
C VAL A 36 -5.71 -5.82 1.88
N GLN A 37 -5.13 -7.01 2.04
CA GLN A 37 -5.87 -8.22 2.41
C GLN A 37 -5.37 -8.67 3.77
N ILE A 38 -6.25 -8.57 4.77
CA ILE A 38 -5.94 -8.95 6.15
C ILE A 38 -6.50 -10.35 6.38
N SER A 39 -5.71 -11.19 7.04
CA SER A 39 -6.07 -12.54 7.48
C SER A 39 -6.03 -12.63 9.00
N ALA A 40 -6.83 -13.52 9.58
CA ALA A 40 -6.82 -13.84 11.01
C ALA A 40 -5.47 -14.41 11.50
N ALA A 41 -4.60 -14.84 10.58
CA ALA A 41 -3.24 -15.28 10.91
C ALA A 41 -2.28 -14.13 11.28
N HIS A 42 -2.63 -12.87 11.00
CA HIS A 42 -1.79 -11.73 11.39
C HIS A 42 -1.91 -11.48 12.88
N SER A 43 -0.76 -11.35 13.54
CA SER A 43 -0.68 -10.87 14.91
C SER A 43 -0.96 -9.37 14.98
N ARG A 44 -1.16 -8.86 16.20
CA ARG A 44 -1.29 -7.42 16.43
C ARG A 44 -0.02 -6.66 16.02
N GLU A 45 1.13 -7.26 16.27
CA GLU A 45 2.45 -6.73 15.92
C GLU A 45 2.61 -6.60 14.40
N ASP A 46 2.13 -7.57 13.63
CA ASP A 46 2.13 -7.50 12.16
C ASP A 46 1.30 -6.32 11.64
N LEU A 47 0.14 -6.07 12.26
CA LEU A 47 -0.74 -4.96 11.90
C LEU A 47 -0.13 -3.60 12.28
N GLU A 48 0.49 -3.51 13.46
CA GLU A 48 1.17 -2.29 13.91
C GLU A 48 2.42 -1.99 13.06
N PHE A 49 3.17 -3.03 12.69
CA PHE A 49 4.29 -2.94 11.76
C PHE A 49 3.82 -2.42 10.40
N ALA A 50 2.80 -3.04 9.82
CA ALA A 50 2.24 -2.61 8.55
C ALA A 50 1.80 -1.14 8.61
N MET A 51 1.02 -0.76 9.62
CA MET A 51 0.54 0.61 9.81
C MET A 51 1.69 1.63 9.90
N THR A 52 2.75 1.29 10.64
CA THR A 52 3.94 2.14 10.76
C THR A 52 4.63 2.34 9.40
N LYS A 53 4.81 1.26 8.63
CA LYS A 53 5.41 1.35 7.29
C LYS A 53 4.54 2.09 6.29
N PHE A 54 3.22 1.99 6.40
CA PHE A 54 2.28 2.82 5.66
C PHE A 54 2.45 4.31 5.95
N ALA A 55 2.59 4.70 7.22
CA ALA A 55 2.81 6.09 7.60
C ALA A 55 4.17 6.62 7.09
N GLU A 56 5.25 5.83 7.25
CA GLU A 56 6.57 6.17 6.73
C GLU A 56 6.54 6.39 5.21
N ALA A 57 6.02 5.42 4.46
CA ALA A 57 5.98 5.49 2.98
C ALA A 57 5.12 6.67 2.49
N LYS A 58 4.02 6.97 3.17
CA LYS A 58 3.19 8.16 2.86
C LYS A 58 3.99 9.45 3.03
N SER A 59 4.71 9.58 4.15
CA SER A 59 5.52 10.76 4.44
C SER A 59 6.67 10.94 3.44
N GLU A 60 7.37 9.85 3.09
CA GLU A 60 8.47 9.87 2.13
C GLU A 60 8.02 10.29 0.72
N LEU A 61 6.83 9.86 0.31
CA LEU A 61 6.28 10.13 -1.02
C LEU A 61 5.47 11.44 -1.10
N GLY A 62 5.26 12.13 0.02
CA GLY A 62 4.48 13.37 0.08
C GLY A 62 3.02 13.20 -0.34
N LEU A 63 2.40 12.09 0.06
CA LEU A 63 1.02 11.70 -0.30
C LEU A 63 -0.04 12.14 0.71
#